data_AF-A0A925LPD3-F1
#
_entry.id   AF-A0A925LPD3-F1
#
_cell.length_a   1.000
_cell.length_b   1.000
_cell.length_c   1.000
_cell.angle_alpha   90.00
_cell.angle_beta   90.00
_cell.angle_gamma   90.00
#
_symmetry.space_group_name_H-M   'P 1'
#
loop_
_entity.id
_entity.type
_entity.pdbx_description
1 polymer ?
#
loop_
_entity_poly.entity_id
_entity_poly.type
_entity_poly.pdbx_seq_one_letter_code
_entity_poly.pdbx_strand_id
1 'polypeptide(L)'
;MFYLCYNILSIFLLVPVLAYHLYRSISRGRPPALAERFGFIAKDALRKISGRPVIWLHAVSVGEAIAARPLLKALRSQYPGHAILVSNTTETGRGVASGFPEIDLCIYFPFDFLPAVRRILNLVRPTVVVIMETEIWPNFTREAHRRKIPVILANGRISDRSFSGYLRFSWFFRHALQLFSRLCMQTSVDSQRITAVGAPAEKVITIGNLKYDIPFRQISADESRQLRGQYGIPQDLTVITAASTHAGEEQHLISCYRELFKSNNSLFLVLVPRHPERSAEVAALLERSGIPFRRRTELSKTELFQPGSVLLVDTIGEMMNLYALSDIAFVGGSLVPTGGHNLLEPASVGVPCLFGPHMSNFREIAALVLKYGAGLQVETPQELTDACQNLITNSARRRLHGRNGLKMMADNGGATGRHMDIISAYL
;
A
#
# COMPACT_ATOMS: atom_id res chain seq x y z
N MET A 1 -11.49 3.97 -38.17
CA MET A 1 -12.54 4.91 -37.70
C MET A 1 -12.47 5.19 -36.19
N PHE A 2 -12.46 4.16 -35.32
CA PHE A 2 -12.41 4.31 -33.85
C PHE A 2 -11.47 5.41 -33.33
N TYR A 3 -10.16 5.31 -33.61
CA TYR A 3 -9.21 6.26 -33.08
C TYR A 3 -9.35 7.69 -33.64
N LEU A 4 -9.93 7.86 -34.83
CA LEU A 4 -10.21 9.19 -35.36
C LEU A 4 -11.30 9.85 -34.52
N CYS A 5 -12.41 9.15 -34.26
CA CYS A 5 -13.48 9.60 -33.38
C CYS A 5 -12.96 9.86 -31.96
N TYR A 6 -12.13 8.96 -31.41
CA TYR A 6 -11.49 9.15 -30.12
C TYR A 6 -10.61 10.40 -30.07
N ASN A 7 -9.81 10.65 -31.10
CA ASN A 7 -8.96 11.85 -31.17
C ASN A 7 -9.79 13.13 -31.22
N ILE A 8 -10.85 13.16 -32.04
CA ILE A 8 -11.77 14.31 -32.11
C ILE A 8 -12.40 14.56 -30.74
N LEU A 9 -12.93 13.50 -30.11
CA LEU A 9 -13.51 13.58 -28.76
C LEU A 9 -12.47 14.05 -27.73
N SER A 10 -11.24 13.56 -27.80
CA SER A 10 -10.16 13.94 -26.88
C SER A 10 -9.83 15.43 -26.95
N ILE A 11 -9.93 16.04 -28.14
CA ILE A 11 -9.72 17.49 -28.32
C ILE A 11 -10.82 18.28 -27.61
N PHE A 12 -12.08 17.88 -27.80
CA PHE A 12 -13.21 18.54 -27.13
C PHE A 12 -13.18 18.34 -25.61
N LEU A 13 -12.84 17.14 -25.13
CA LEU A 13 -12.70 16.85 -23.70
C LEU A 13 -11.49 17.52 -23.05
N LEU A 14 -10.46 17.87 -23.82
CA LEU A 14 -9.29 18.57 -23.30
C LEU A 14 -9.67 19.95 -22.76
N VAL A 15 -10.60 20.67 -23.39
CA VAL A 15 -11.03 22.02 -22.99
C VAL A 15 -11.55 22.06 -21.54
N PRO A 16 -12.58 21.27 -21.13
CA PRO A 16 -13.06 21.27 -19.75
C PRO A 16 -12.01 20.72 -18.77
N VAL A 17 -11.14 19.80 -19.19
CA VAL A 17 -10.04 19.30 -18.35
C VAL A 17 -9.03 20.40 -18.04
N LEU A 18 -8.64 21.21 -19.04
CA LEU A 18 -7.77 22.37 -18.83
C LEU A 18 -8.43 23.43 -17.95
N ALA A 19 -9.71 23.73 -18.17
CA ALA A 19 -10.47 24.65 -17.34
C ALA A 19 -10.52 24.19 -15.87
N TYR A 20 -10.76 22.89 -15.64
CA TYR A 20 -10.74 22.30 -14.31
C TYR A 20 -9.37 22.40 -13.63
N HIS A 21 -8.29 22.11 -14.35
CA HIS A 21 -6.93 22.23 -13.81
C HIS A 21 -6.56 23.69 -13.49
N LEU A 22 -7.00 24.64 -14.32
CA LEU A 22 -6.82 26.07 -14.07
C LEU A 22 -7.61 26.53 -12.85
N TYR A 23 -8.90 26.16 -12.75
CA TYR A 23 -9.72 26.43 -11.57
C TYR A 23 -9.07 25.87 -10.29
N ARG A 24 -8.62 24.61 -10.32
CA ARG A 24 -7.92 24.00 -9.18
C ARG A 24 -6.62 24.72 -8.83
N SER A 25 -5.85 25.11 -9.84
CA SER A 25 -4.63 25.89 -9.65
C SER A 25 -4.89 27.20 -8.94
N ILE A 26 -5.89 27.96 -9.39
CA ILE A 26 -6.31 29.23 -8.76
C ILE A 26 -6.79 28.98 -7.33
N SER A 27 -7.67 27.99 -7.12
CA SER A 27 -8.24 27.69 -5.79
C SER A 27 -7.20 27.27 -4.75
N ARG A 28 -6.06 26.71 -5.18
CA ARG A 28 -5.00 26.19 -4.30
C ARG A 28 -3.74 27.07 -4.28
N GLY A 29 -3.70 28.14 -5.07
CA GLY A 29 -2.53 29.02 -5.19
C GLY A 29 -1.27 28.33 -5.71
N ARG A 30 -1.39 27.31 -6.56
CA ARG A 30 -0.24 26.55 -7.11
C ARG A 30 -0.35 26.39 -8.62
N PRO A 31 0.75 26.46 -9.38
CA PRO A 31 0.70 26.37 -10.84
C PRO A 31 0.19 25.00 -11.30
N PRO A 32 -0.61 24.93 -12.38
CA PRO A 32 -1.10 23.66 -12.87
C PRO A 32 0.06 22.96 -13.59
N ALA A 33 0.30 21.69 -13.27
CA ALA A 33 1.40 20.93 -13.86
C ALA A 33 1.10 20.46 -15.30
N LEU A 34 0.65 21.37 -16.16
CA LEU A 34 0.21 21.10 -17.53
C LEU A 34 1.39 20.85 -18.47
N ALA A 35 2.51 21.54 -18.28
CA ALA A 35 3.68 21.43 -19.15
C ALA A 35 4.13 19.97 -19.31
N GLU A 36 4.36 19.28 -18.18
CA GLU A 36 4.74 17.86 -18.20
C GLU A 36 3.67 16.98 -18.85
N ARG A 37 2.38 17.25 -18.61
CA ARG A 37 1.26 16.49 -19.19
C ARG A 37 1.12 16.67 -20.70
N PHE A 38 1.68 17.75 -21.26
CA PHE A 38 1.83 17.97 -22.69
C PHE A 38 3.18 17.45 -23.23
N GLY A 39 3.99 16.78 -22.40
CA GLY A 39 5.30 16.25 -22.78
C GLY A 39 6.44 17.28 -22.76
N PHE A 40 6.27 18.41 -22.06
CA PHE A 40 7.35 19.37 -21.81
C PHE A 40 8.02 19.06 -20.48
N ILE A 41 9.16 18.35 -20.55
CA ILE A 41 10.01 18.05 -19.40
C ILE A 41 11.28 18.90 -19.48
N ALA A 42 11.72 19.43 -18.34
CA ALA A 42 12.96 20.17 -18.23
C ALA A 42 14.18 19.32 -18.66
N LYS A 43 15.12 19.92 -19.38
CA LYS A 43 16.32 19.21 -19.87
C LYS A 43 17.14 18.58 -18.74
N ASP A 44 17.31 19.29 -17.63
CA ASP A 44 18.05 18.78 -16.48
C ASP A 44 17.36 17.57 -15.82
N ALA A 45 16.02 17.52 -15.85
CA ALA A 45 15.29 16.36 -15.39
C ALA A 45 15.51 15.14 -16.32
N LEU A 46 15.52 15.36 -17.64
CA LEU A 46 15.81 14.30 -18.62
C LEU A 46 17.24 13.78 -18.54
N ARG A 47 18.21 14.62 -18.14
CA ARG A 47 19.60 14.18 -17.91
C ARG A 47 19.68 13.05 -16.90
N LYS A 48 18.77 13.01 -15.91
CA LYS A 48 18.73 11.94 -14.91
C LYS A 48 18.53 10.56 -15.53
N ILE A 49 17.87 10.44 -16.67
CA ILE A 49 17.61 9.15 -17.34
C ILE A 49 18.42 8.96 -18.63
N SER A 50 19.21 9.96 -19.03
CA SER A 50 19.93 9.97 -20.31
C SER A 50 21.01 8.89 -20.34
N GLY A 51 21.19 8.25 -21.50
CA GLY A 51 22.24 7.24 -21.73
C GLY A 51 21.97 5.88 -21.08
N ARG A 52 20.81 5.68 -20.44
CA ARG A 52 20.40 4.42 -19.84
C ARG A 52 19.10 3.91 -20.49
N PRO A 53 18.91 2.59 -20.64
CA PRO A 53 17.60 2.06 -20.98
C PRO A 53 16.59 2.42 -19.88
N VAL A 54 15.35 2.78 -20.27
CA VAL A 54 14.37 3.34 -19.34
C VAL A 54 13.23 2.35 -19.10
N ILE A 55 13.04 1.98 -17.84
CA ILE A 55 11.84 1.30 -17.35
C ILE A 55 10.86 2.38 -16.90
N TRP A 56 9.69 2.45 -17.54
CA TRP A 56 8.66 3.42 -17.17
C TRP A 56 7.53 2.71 -16.40
N LEU A 57 7.37 3.02 -15.11
CA LEU A 57 6.21 2.60 -14.32
C LEU A 57 5.20 3.74 -14.15
N HIS A 58 3.91 3.48 -14.38
CA HIS A 58 2.83 4.43 -14.14
C HIS A 58 1.96 3.99 -12.97
N ALA A 59 1.81 4.87 -11.97
CA ALA A 59 0.91 4.70 -10.83
C ALA A 59 0.11 6.00 -10.62
N VAL A 60 -1.21 5.98 -10.81
CA VAL A 60 -2.09 7.16 -10.79
C VAL A 60 -2.11 7.82 -9.41
N SER A 61 -2.29 7.01 -8.37
CA SER A 61 -2.62 7.42 -7.01
C SER A 61 -1.54 7.11 -5.98
N VAL A 62 -1.72 7.59 -4.74
CA VAL A 62 -0.86 7.23 -3.60
C VAL A 62 -0.90 5.73 -3.31
N GLY A 63 -2.09 5.12 -3.37
CA GLY A 63 -2.27 3.69 -3.11
C GLY A 63 -1.50 2.83 -4.11
N GLU A 64 -1.56 3.17 -5.39
CA GLU A 64 -0.80 2.49 -6.44
C GLU A 64 0.69 2.73 -6.33
N ALA A 65 1.14 3.94 -5.99
CA ALA A 65 2.56 4.23 -5.80
C ALA A 65 3.15 3.38 -4.66
N ILE A 66 2.42 3.24 -3.55
CA ILE A 66 2.80 2.37 -2.43
C ILE A 66 2.79 0.89 -2.87
N ALA A 67 1.74 0.45 -3.57
CA ALA A 67 1.62 -0.92 -4.05
C ALA A 67 2.70 -1.30 -5.08
N ALA A 68 3.22 -0.33 -5.84
CA ALA A 68 4.30 -0.53 -6.80
C ALA A 68 5.69 -0.63 -6.15
N ARG A 69 5.84 -0.23 -4.88
CA ARG A 69 7.16 -0.14 -4.23
C ARG A 69 7.93 -1.46 -4.15
N PRO A 70 7.33 -2.63 -3.85
CA PRO A 70 8.04 -3.91 -3.91
C PRO A 70 8.61 -4.18 -5.31
N LEU A 71 7.84 -3.88 -6.36
CA LEU A 71 8.28 -4.01 -7.75
C LEU A 71 9.42 -3.05 -8.09
N LEU A 72 9.34 -1.78 -7.65
CA LEU A 72 10.43 -0.80 -7.83
C LEU A 72 11.74 -1.24 -7.18
N LYS A 73 11.67 -1.81 -5.96
CA LYS A 73 12.84 -2.38 -5.27
C LYS A 73 13.45 -3.54 -6.06
N ALA A 74 12.62 -4.46 -6.53
CA ALA A 74 13.08 -5.60 -7.32
C ALA A 74 13.72 -5.15 -8.66
N LEU A 75 13.09 -4.21 -9.38
CA LEU A 75 13.64 -3.62 -10.61
C LEU A 75 14.98 -2.94 -10.37
N ARG A 76 15.09 -2.10 -9.33
CA ARG A 76 16.35 -1.42 -9.00
C ARG A 76 17.46 -2.41 -8.64
N SER A 77 17.12 -3.47 -7.90
CA SER A 77 18.08 -4.48 -7.47
C SER A 77 18.58 -5.35 -8.63
N GLN A 78 17.70 -5.76 -9.56
CA GLN A 78 18.07 -6.65 -10.66
C GLN A 78 18.60 -5.90 -11.89
N TYR A 79 18.18 -4.66 -12.10
CA TYR A 79 18.55 -3.84 -13.26
C TYR A 79 19.17 -2.50 -12.83
N PRO A 80 20.30 -2.50 -12.09
CA PRO A 80 20.91 -1.26 -11.58
C PRO A 80 21.36 -0.29 -12.70
N GLY A 81 21.68 -0.82 -13.89
CA GLY A 81 22.05 -0.01 -15.07
C GLY A 81 20.87 0.66 -15.80
N HIS A 82 19.63 0.32 -15.45
CA HIS A 82 18.45 0.95 -16.04
C HIS A 82 18.06 2.22 -15.28
N ALA A 83 17.52 3.19 -16.01
CA ALA A 83 16.82 4.31 -15.42
C ALA A 83 15.37 3.91 -15.11
N ILE A 84 14.89 4.22 -13.92
CA ILE A 84 13.50 4.01 -13.51
C ILE A 84 12.79 5.36 -13.51
N LEU A 85 11.87 5.50 -14.46
CA LEU A 85 10.96 6.64 -14.54
C LEU A 85 9.61 6.24 -13.95
N VAL A 86 9.08 7.08 -13.06
CA VAL A 86 7.72 6.92 -12.55
C VAL A 86 6.85 8.09 -12.98
N SER A 87 5.64 7.79 -13.43
CA SER A 87 4.63 8.80 -13.72
C SER A 87 3.41 8.66 -12.84
N ASN A 88 2.88 9.78 -12.39
CA ASN A 88 1.64 9.83 -11.61
C ASN A 88 0.61 10.76 -12.25
N THR A 89 -0.65 10.57 -11.89
CA THR A 89 -1.73 11.49 -12.29
C THR A 89 -2.06 12.44 -11.15
N THR A 90 -1.93 12.01 -9.89
CA THR A 90 -2.22 12.85 -8.73
C THR A 90 -0.97 13.54 -8.18
N GLU A 91 -1.11 14.76 -7.68
CA GLU A 91 -0.03 15.52 -7.01
C GLU A 91 0.46 14.78 -5.76
N THR A 92 -0.46 14.21 -4.98
CA THR A 92 -0.15 13.42 -3.79
C THR A 92 0.58 12.12 -4.13
N GLY A 93 0.15 11.42 -5.19
CA GLY A 93 0.86 10.23 -5.69
C GLY A 93 2.29 10.54 -6.12
N ARG A 94 2.49 11.66 -6.85
CA ARG A 94 3.83 12.13 -7.22
C ARG A 94 4.69 12.49 -6.00
N GLY A 95 4.10 13.16 -5.01
CA GLY A 95 4.80 13.53 -3.78
C GLY A 95 5.34 12.30 -3.03
N VAL A 96 4.53 11.25 -2.91
CA VAL A 96 4.96 9.98 -2.32
C VAL A 96 6.02 9.29 -3.16
N ALA A 97 5.79 9.15 -4.47
CA ALA A 97 6.74 8.48 -5.37
C ALA A 97 8.10 9.18 -5.41
N SER A 98 8.14 10.51 -5.41
CA SER A 98 9.40 11.28 -5.47
C SER A 98 10.32 11.06 -4.26
N GLY A 99 9.79 10.55 -3.14
CA GLY A 99 10.56 10.19 -1.96
C GLY A 99 11.18 8.79 -2.01
N PHE A 100 10.90 7.99 -3.04
CA PHE A 100 11.44 6.64 -3.16
C PHE A 100 12.85 6.67 -3.78
N PRO A 101 13.87 6.14 -3.08
CA PRO A 101 15.26 6.14 -3.58
C PRO A 101 15.44 5.29 -4.84
N GLU A 102 14.49 4.40 -5.13
CA GLU A 102 14.53 3.53 -6.31
C GLU A 102 14.26 4.28 -7.62
N ILE A 103 13.73 5.51 -7.60
CA ILE A 103 13.26 6.25 -8.78
C ILE A 103 14.26 7.34 -9.21
N ASP A 104 14.65 7.36 -10.49
CA ASP A 104 15.55 8.39 -11.04
C ASP A 104 14.79 9.68 -11.43
N LEU A 105 13.57 9.53 -11.97
CA LEU A 105 12.77 10.64 -12.46
C LEU A 105 11.27 10.41 -12.21
N CYS A 106 10.62 11.38 -11.56
CA CYS A 106 9.16 11.44 -11.41
C CYS A 106 8.56 12.53 -12.29
N ILE A 107 7.54 12.18 -13.09
CA ILE A 107 6.80 13.10 -13.97
C ILE A 107 5.29 12.96 -13.79
N TYR A 108 4.50 13.90 -14.31
CA TYR A 108 3.08 13.65 -14.55
C TYR A 108 2.86 12.82 -15.81
N PHE A 109 1.94 11.86 -15.75
CA PHE A 109 1.53 11.08 -16.93
C PHE A 109 0.94 12.03 -17.99
N PRO A 110 1.27 11.87 -19.29
CA PRO A 110 0.73 12.72 -20.34
C PRO A 110 -0.79 12.66 -20.37
N PHE A 111 -1.44 13.74 -20.79
CA PHE A 111 -2.81 13.60 -21.27
C PHE A 111 -2.82 12.64 -22.46
N ASP A 112 -3.89 11.85 -22.61
CA ASP A 112 -4.06 10.91 -23.72
C ASP A 112 -4.42 11.61 -25.06
N PHE A 113 -3.79 12.78 -25.25
CA PHE A 113 -3.81 13.64 -26.40
C PHE A 113 -2.61 13.34 -27.28
N LEU A 114 -2.85 13.08 -28.56
CA LEU A 114 -1.87 12.46 -29.45
C LEU A 114 -0.52 13.20 -29.55
N PRO A 115 -0.46 14.54 -29.69
CA PRO A 115 0.81 15.27 -29.68
C PRO A 115 1.59 15.12 -28.37
N ALA A 116 0.91 15.15 -27.22
CA ALA A 116 1.54 15.00 -25.90
C ALA A 116 2.16 13.61 -25.72
N VAL A 117 1.37 12.57 -26.03
CA VAL A 117 1.79 11.16 -26.00
C VAL A 117 2.99 10.93 -26.92
N ARG A 118 2.93 11.41 -28.17
CA ARG A 118 4.03 11.26 -29.13
C ARG A 118 5.30 11.94 -28.65
N ARG A 119 5.16 13.16 -28.14
CA ARG A 119 6.28 13.95 -27.62
C ARG A 119 6.96 13.21 -26.48
N ILE A 120 6.21 12.77 -25.47
CA ILE A 120 6.81 12.12 -24.30
C ILE A 120 7.45 10.77 -24.65
N LEU A 121 6.81 9.93 -25.48
CA LEU A 121 7.39 8.66 -25.89
C LEU A 121 8.68 8.85 -26.72
N ASN A 122 8.75 9.91 -27.53
CA ASN A 122 9.96 10.24 -28.30
C ASN A 122 11.10 10.78 -27.42
N LEU A 123 10.77 11.46 -26.32
CA LEU A 123 11.74 12.00 -25.36
C LEU A 123 12.28 10.92 -24.43
N VAL A 124 11.39 10.09 -23.87
CA VAL A 124 11.74 9.07 -22.87
C VAL A 124 12.30 7.81 -23.51
N ARG A 125 11.73 7.38 -24.65
CA ARG A 125 12.07 6.13 -25.36
C ARG A 125 12.19 4.92 -24.40
N PRO A 126 11.13 4.59 -23.66
CA PRO A 126 11.17 3.50 -22.69
C PRO A 126 11.40 2.15 -23.37
N THR A 127 12.19 1.30 -22.72
CA THR A 127 12.34 -0.11 -23.07
C THR A 127 11.04 -0.87 -22.82
N VAL A 128 10.37 -0.57 -21.72
CA VAL A 128 9.07 -1.12 -21.35
C VAL A 128 8.25 -0.09 -20.56
N VAL A 129 6.92 -0.13 -20.72
CA VAL A 129 5.99 0.62 -19.88
C VAL A 129 5.15 -0.35 -19.05
N VAL A 130 5.15 -0.16 -17.74
CA VAL A 130 4.37 -0.94 -16.77
C VAL A 130 3.30 -0.02 -16.18
N ILE A 131 2.03 -0.32 -16.43
CA ILE A 131 0.88 0.45 -15.92
C ILE A 131 0.31 -0.30 -14.71
N MET A 132 0.25 0.35 -13.56
CA MET A 132 -0.30 -0.22 -12.33
C MET A 132 -1.83 -0.17 -12.31
N GLU A 133 -2.45 -1.24 -11.82
CA GLU A 133 -3.91 -1.42 -11.76
C GLU A 133 -4.56 -1.25 -13.15
N THR A 134 -5.85 -0.91 -13.24
CA THR A 134 -6.58 -0.92 -14.52
C THR A 134 -6.76 0.47 -15.10
N GLU A 135 -5.69 0.99 -15.72
CA GLU A 135 -5.70 2.26 -16.44
C GLU A 135 -5.50 2.03 -17.94
N ILE A 136 -6.56 2.29 -18.71
CA ILE A 136 -6.57 2.02 -20.16
C ILE A 136 -6.53 3.35 -20.90
N TRP A 137 -5.37 3.64 -21.52
CA TRP A 137 -5.12 4.87 -22.28
C TRP A 137 -4.98 4.56 -23.78
N PRO A 138 -6.04 4.70 -24.59
CA PRO A 138 -6.05 4.26 -25.99
C PRO A 138 -4.97 4.88 -26.88
N ASN A 139 -4.72 6.20 -26.77
CA ASN A 139 -3.71 6.84 -27.61
C ASN A 139 -2.30 6.47 -27.16
N PHE A 140 -2.05 6.45 -25.85
CA PHE A 140 -0.78 6.03 -25.26
C PHE A 140 -0.42 4.61 -25.68
N THR A 141 -1.31 3.64 -25.44
CA THR A 141 -1.08 2.23 -25.76
C THR A 141 -0.85 2.04 -27.26
N ARG A 142 -1.62 2.73 -28.10
CA ARG A 142 -1.44 2.71 -29.56
C ARG A 142 -0.10 3.27 -30.00
N GLU A 143 0.30 4.44 -29.50
CA GLU A 143 1.54 5.07 -29.93
C GLU A 143 2.78 4.37 -29.37
N ALA A 144 2.68 3.73 -28.21
CA ALA A 144 3.69 2.82 -27.68
C ALA A 144 3.83 1.57 -28.57
N HIS A 145 2.72 0.90 -28.90
CA HIS A 145 2.71 -0.26 -29.80
C HIS A 145 3.30 0.08 -31.18
N ARG A 146 2.94 1.24 -31.77
CA ARG A 146 3.52 1.70 -33.05
C ARG A 146 5.04 1.89 -33.01
N ARG A 147 5.59 2.17 -31.83
CA ARG A 147 7.04 2.30 -31.58
C ARG A 147 7.69 0.99 -31.14
N LYS A 148 6.94 -0.12 -31.12
CA LYS A 148 7.36 -1.43 -30.58
C LYS A 148 7.79 -1.36 -29.11
N ILE A 149 7.20 -0.43 -28.35
CA ILE A 149 7.40 -0.34 -26.90
C ILE A 149 6.37 -1.27 -26.25
N PRO A 150 6.79 -2.33 -25.54
CA PRO A 150 5.89 -3.19 -24.80
C PRO A 150 5.20 -2.45 -23.67
N VAL A 151 3.88 -2.64 -23.57
CA VAL A 151 3.05 -2.10 -22.49
C VAL A 151 2.46 -3.26 -21.70
N ILE A 152 2.75 -3.30 -20.40
CA ILE A 152 2.30 -4.34 -19.48
C ILE A 152 1.34 -3.71 -18.47
N LEU A 153 0.18 -4.32 -18.29
CA LEU A 153 -0.68 -4.03 -17.14
C LEU A 153 -0.17 -4.86 -15.97
N ALA A 154 0.19 -4.24 -14.85
CA ALA A 154 0.64 -4.87 -13.62
C ALA A 154 -0.40 -4.69 -12.52
N ASN A 155 -0.58 -5.72 -11.70
CA ASN A 155 -1.53 -5.70 -10.58
C ASN A 155 -2.97 -5.33 -10.99
N GLY A 156 -3.40 -5.72 -12.20
CA GLY A 156 -4.68 -5.35 -12.79
C GLY A 156 -5.87 -5.90 -11.99
N ARG A 157 -6.93 -5.10 -11.88
CA ARG A 157 -8.15 -5.42 -11.12
C ARG A 157 -9.38 -4.78 -11.73
N ILE A 158 -10.49 -5.50 -11.82
CA ILE A 158 -11.78 -4.93 -12.20
C ILE A 158 -12.78 -5.21 -11.08
N SER A 159 -13.16 -4.15 -10.35
CA SER A 159 -14.19 -4.25 -9.31
C SER A 159 -15.57 -4.59 -9.90
N ASP A 160 -16.45 -5.17 -9.07
CA ASP A 160 -17.83 -5.49 -9.44
C ASP A 160 -18.58 -4.26 -9.97
N ARG A 161 -18.37 -3.11 -9.31
CA ARG A 161 -18.99 -1.82 -9.66
C ARG A 161 -18.55 -1.34 -11.04
N SER A 162 -17.26 -1.51 -11.38
CA SER A 162 -16.71 -1.05 -12.66
C SER A 162 -16.98 -2.02 -13.81
N PHE A 163 -17.13 -3.32 -13.51
CA PHE A 163 -17.20 -4.38 -14.51
C PHE A 163 -18.36 -4.21 -15.48
N SER A 164 -19.56 -3.89 -15.00
CA SER A 164 -20.74 -3.65 -15.85
C SER A 164 -20.52 -2.50 -16.84
N GLY A 165 -19.84 -1.44 -16.40
CA GLY A 165 -19.44 -0.32 -17.24
C GLY A 165 -18.44 -0.74 -18.31
N TYR A 166 -17.38 -1.45 -17.93
CA TYR A 166 -16.39 -1.96 -18.89
C TYR A 166 -17.01 -2.91 -19.93
N LEU A 167 -17.94 -3.79 -19.52
CA LEU A 167 -18.66 -4.68 -20.44
C LEU A 167 -19.54 -3.90 -21.42
N ARG A 168 -20.32 -2.93 -20.93
CA ARG A 168 -21.18 -2.08 -21.77
C ARG A 168 -20.39 -1.34 -22.85
N PHE A 169 -19.15 -0.94 -22.53
CA PHE A 169 -18.24 -0.25 -23.44
C PHE A 169 -17.09 -1.16 -23.93
N SER A 170 -17.28 -2.48 -23.94
CA SER A 170 -16.27 -3.45 -24.39
C SER A 170 -15.76 -3.15 -25.81
N TRP A 171 -16.66 -2.72 -26.70
CA TRP A 171 -16.33 -2.27 -28.06
C TRP A 171 -15.29 -1.13 -28.09
N PHE A 172 -15.24 -0.28 -27.06
CA PHE A 172 -14.27 0.79 -26.91
C PHE A 172 -12.95 0.27 -26.32
N PHE A 173 -13.03 -0.45 -25.19
CA PHE A 173 -11.83 -0.89 -24.46
C PHE A 173 -11.03 -1.97 -25.20
N ARG A 174 -11.70 -2.88 -25.93
CA ARG A 174 -11.03 -3.97 -26.67
C ARG A 174 -9.91 -3.48 -27.59
N HIS A 175 -10.07 -2.31 -28.21
CA HIS A 175 -9.08 -1.76 -29.14
C HIS A 175 -7.76 -1.41 -28.44
N ALA A 176 -7.82 -0.92 -27.20
CA ALA A 176 -6.63 -0.64 -26.41
C ALA A 176 -6.09 -1.93 -25.77
N LEU A 177 -6.95 -2.79 -25.22
CA LEU A 177 -6.56 -4.03 -24.55
C LEU A 177 -5.78 -4.99 -25.46
N GLN A 178 -6.15 -5.07 -26.74
CA GLN A 178 -5.43 -5.87 -27.73
C GLN A 178 -3.98 -5.43 -27.95
N LEU A 179 -3.63 -4.19 -27.62
CA LEU A 179 -2.31 -3.61 -27.85
C LEU A 179 -1.36 -3.76 -26.65
N PHE A 180 -1.87 -4.21 -25.49
CA PHE A 180 -1.01 -4.61 -24.39
C PHE A 180 -0.17 -5.83 -24.80
N SER A 181 1.04 -5.91 -24.26
CA SER A 181 1.92 -7.06 -24.40
C SER A 181 1.52 -8.17 -23.43
N ARG A 182 1.21 -7.80 -22.18
CA ARG A 182 0.68 -8.68 -21.13
C ARG A 182 -0.29 -7.92 -20.23
N LEU A 183 -1.28 -8.64 -19.71
CA LEU A 183 -2.22 -8.15 -18.70
C LEU A 183 -2.13 -9.03 -17.46
N CYS A 184 -1.38 -8.56 -16.46
CA CYS A 184 -1.13 -9.28 -15.21
C CYS A 184 -2.22 -8.90 -14.21
N MET A 185 -3.13 -9.84 -13.94
CA MET A 185 -4.31 -9.62 -13.12
C MET A 185 -4.14 -10.21 -11.72
N GLN A 186 -4.78 -9.58 -10.73
CA GLN A 186 -4.68 -9.98 -9.32
C GLN A 186 -5.30 -11.35 -9.06
N THR A 187 -6.49 -11.60 -9.60
CA THR A 187 -7.26 -12.83 -9.34
C THR A 187 -7.72 -13.50 -10.64
N SER A 188 -8.17 -14.76 -10.53
CA SER A 188 -8.81 -15.46 -11.64
C SER A 188 -10.11 -14.76 -12.08
N VAL A 189 -10.87 -14.19 -11.13
CA VAL A 189 -12.07 -13.39 -11.40
C VAL A 189 -11.70 -12.14 -12.21
N ASP A 190 -10.65 -11.41 -11.83
CA ASP A 190 -10.19 -10.25 -12.60
C ASP A 190 -9.73 -10.64 -14.02
N SER A 191 -9.10 -11.81 -14.15
CA SER A 191 -8.66 -12.38 -15.44
C SER A 191 -9.85 -12.72 -16.34
N GLN A 192 -10.89 -13.34 -15.80
CA GLN A 192 -12.13 -13.60 -16.53
C GLN A 192 -12.82 -12.29 -16.93
N ARG A 193 -12.85 -11.30 -16.02
CA ARG A 193 -13.47 -9.99 -16.28
C ARG A 193 -12.77 -9.24 -17.41
N ILE A 194 -11.45 -9.09 -17.37
CA ILE A 194 -10.72 -8.35 -18.41
C ILE A 194 -10.81 -9.05 -19.77
N THR A 195 -10.85 -10.38 -19.77
CA THR A 195 -11.09 -11.18 -20.99
C THR A 195 -12.48 -10.91 -21.54
N ALA A 196 -13.52 -10.92 -20.69
CA ALA A 196 -14.90 -10.61 -21.09
C ALA A 196 -15.07 -9.17 -21.63
N VAL A 197 -14.25 -8.22 -21.17
CA VAL A 197 -14.22 -6.84 -21.69
C VAL A 197 -13.57 -6.75 -23.08
N GLY A 198 -12.78 -7.75 -23.47
CA GLY A 198 -12.19 -7.88 -24.80
C GLY A 198 -10.66 -7.93 -24.84
N ALA A 199 -9.99 -8.19 -23.70
CA ALA A 199 -8.58 -8.52 -23.73
C ALA A 199 -8.34 -9.91 -24.35
N PRO A 200 -7.30 -10.09 -25.19
CA PRO A 200 -6.96 -11.41 -25.72
C PRO A 200 -6.52 -12.36 -24.61
N ALA A 201 -7.17 -13.53 -24.51
CA ALA A 201 -6.98 -14.47 -23.41
C ALA A 201 -5.51 -14.94 -23.29
N GLU A 202 -4.81 -15.10 -24.41
CA GLU A 202 -3.40 -15.50 -24.47
C GLU A 202 -2.43 -14.45 -23.90
N LYS A 203 -2.90 -13.22 -23.67
CA LYS A 203 -2.12 -12.14 -23.06
C LYS A 203 -2.44 -11.91 -21.58
N VAL A 204 -3.52 -12.52 -21.08
CA VAL A 204 -4.01 -12.36 -19.71
C VAL A 204 -3.38 -13.43 -18.82
N ILE A 205 -2.81 -13.01 -17.70
CA ILE A 205 -2.15 -13.93 -16.74
C ILE A 205 -2.59 -13.55 -15.33
N THR A 206 -2.99 -14.54 -14.53
CA THR A 206 -3.23 -14.34 -13.10
C THR A 206 -1.92 -14.43 -12.31
N ILE A 207 -1.48 -13.33 -11.70
CA ILE A 207 -0.15 -13.21 -11.07
C ILE A 207 -0.22 -12.92 -9.56
N GLY A 208 -1.41 -12.62 -9.03
CA GLY A 208 -1.57 -12.26 -7.62
C GLY A 208 -1.41 -10.75 -7.41
N ASN A 209 -1.54 -10.34 -6.15
CA ASN A 209 -1.64 -8.94 -5.78
C ASN A 209 -0.38 -8.46 -5.05
N LEU A 210 0.26 -7.43 -5.59
CA LEU A 210 1.51 -6.86 -5.05
C LEU A 210 1.37 -6.35 -3.61
N LYS A 211 0.15 -6.05 -3.15
CA LYS A 211 -0.11 -5.62 -1.76
C LYS A 211 0.26 -6.69 -0.73
N TYR A 212 0.33 -7.96 -1.12
CA TYR A 212 0.71 -9.06 -0.22
C TYR A 212 2.22 -9.34 -0.19
N ASP A 213 3.03 -8.70 -1.04
CA ASP A 213 4.49 -8.90 -1.08
C ASP A 213 5.22 -8.01 -0.07
N ILE A 214 4.65 -7.92 1.13
CA ILE A 214 5.39 -7.40 2.27
C ILE A 214 6.36 -8.50 2.70
N PRO A 215 7.66 -8.20 2.89
CA PRO A 215 8.60 -9.18 3.43
C PRO A 215 8.04 -9.79 4.71
N PHE A 216 7.84 -11.11 4.71
CA PHE A 216 7.31 -11.84 5.85
C PHE A 216 8.36 -12.83 6.34
N ARG A 217 8.46 -12.98 7.65
CA ARG A 217 9.33 -13.94 8.30
C ARG A 217 8.91 -14.10 9.75
N GLN A 218 9.17 -15.28 10.29
CA GLN A 218 9.05 -15.47 11.72
C GLN A 218 10.18 -14.71 12.43
N ILE A 219 9.81 -13.86 13.39
CA ILE A 219 10.80 -13.17 14.22
C ILE A 219 11.45 -14.20 15.14
N SER A 220 12.79 -14.20 15.16
CA SER A 220 13.55 -15.07 16.05
C SER A 220 13.45 -14.58 17.49
N ALA A 221 13.65 -15.48 18.46
CA ALA A 221 13.65 -15.09 19.87
C ALA A 221 14.77 -14.08 20.19
N ASP A 222 15.95 -14.20 19.56
CA ASP A 222 17.06 -13.26 19.72
C ASP A 222 16.72 -11.86 19.21
N GLU A 223 16.12 -11.78 18.04
CA GLU A 223 15.74 -10.50 17.48
C GLU A 223 14.63 -9.83 18.30
N SER A 224 13.61 -10.58 18.72
CA SER A 224 12.58 -10.05 19.61
C SER A 224 13.20 -9.52 20.90
N ARG A 225 14.15 -10.26 21.50
CA ARG A 225 14.91 -9.80 22.67
C ARG A 225 15.67 -8.50 22.41
N GLN A 226 16.37 -8.42 21.28
CA GLN A 226 17.13 -7.23 20.89
C GLN A 226 16.22 -6.01 20.71
N LEU A 227 15.11 -6.17 19.99
CA LEU A 227 14.12 -5.11 19.80
C LEU A 227 13.54 -4.67 21.14
N ARG A 228 13.07 -5.60 21.98
CA ARG A 228 12.57 -5.28 23.34
C ARG A 228 13.60 -4.49 24.15
N GLY A 229 14.88 -4.88 24.08
CA GLY A 229 15.97 -4.13 24.72
C GLY A 229 16.14 -2.70 24.18
N GLN A 230 16.01 -2.49 22.86
CA GLN A 230 16.08 -1.14 22.25
C GLN A 230 14.96 -0.21 22.73
N TYR A 231 13.79 -0.76 23.05
CA TYR A 231 12.64 -0.01 23.58
C TYR A 231 12.55 -0.05 25.11
N GLY A 232 13.53 -0.65 25.81
CA GLY A 232 13.53 -0.75 27.27
C GLY A 232 12.42 -1.65 27.85
N ILE A 233 11.87 -2.57 27.06
CA ILE A 233 10.77 -3.46 27.44
C ILE A 233 11.34 -4.73 28.09
N PRO A 234 10.92 -5.09 29.33
CA PRO A 234 11.33 -6.34 29.96
C PRO A 234 10.91 -7.59 29.16
N GLN A 235 11.73 -8.63 29.22
CA GLN A 235 11.62 -9.79 28.33
C GLN A 235 10.48 -10.75 28.72
N ASP A 236 10.09 -10.75 29.98
CA ASP A 236 9.07 -11.62 30.59
C ASP A 236 7.64 -11.09 30.42
N LEU A 237 7.47 -9.87 29.90
CA LEU A 237 6.14 -9.28 29.68
C LEU A 237 5.53 -9.75 28.37
N THR A 238 4.21 -9.97 28.41
CA THR A 238 3.40 -10.11 27.20
C THR A 238 3.13 -8.72 26.63
N VAL A 239 3.58 -8.48 25.40
CA VAL A 239 3.47 -7.17 24.76
C VAL A 239 2.25 -7.10 23.86
N ILE A 240 1.33 -6.18 24.17
CA ILE A 240 0.19 -5.85 23.32
C ILE A 240 0.52 -4.55 22.59
N THR A 241 0.47 -4.55 21.26
CA THR A 241 0.66 -3.33 20.46
C THR A 241 -0.68 -2.89 19.88
N ALA A 242 -1.18 -1.74 20.32
CA ALA A 242 -2.31 -1.06 19.72
C ALA A 242 -1.80 -0.06 18.67
N ALA A 243 -1.85 -0.47 17.41
CA ALA A 243 -1.23 0.21 16.29
C ALA A 243 -2.21 1.05 15.49
N SER A 244 -1.79 2.25 15.09
CA SER A 244 -2.56 3.18 14.25
C SER A 244 -3.94 3.54 14.82
N THR A 245 -4.00 3.80 16.13
CA THR A 245 -5.25 4.13 16.83
C THR A 245 -5.79 5.51 16.46
N HIS A 246 -7.11 5.66 16.52
CA HIS A 246 -7.83 6.91 16.31
C HIS A 246 -8.64 7.31 17.54
N ALA A 247 -9.04 8.58 17.56
CA ALA A 247 -9.90 9.15 18.59
C ALA A 247 -11.14 8.29 18.84
N GLY A 248 -11.39 7.96 20.10
CA GLY A 248 -12.44 7.05 20.54
C GLY A 248 -11.96 5.62 20.77
N GLU A 249 -10.92 5.16 20.07
CA GLU A 249 -10.38 3.80 20.29
C GLU A 249 -9.45 3.75 21.50
N GLU A 250 -8.67 4.82 21.73
CA GLU A 250 -7.68 4.84 22.81
C GLU A 250 -8.32 4.65 24.18
N GLN A 251 -9.51 5.22 24.43
CA GLN A 251 -10.25 5.04 25.69
C GLN A 251 -10.64 3.57 25.91
N HIS A 252 -11.13 2.91 24.87
CA HIS A 252 -11.51 1.49 24.95
C HIS A 252 -10.30 0.59 25.17
N LEU A 253 -9.20 0.84 24.46
CA LEU A 253 -7.95 0.10 24.58
C LEU A 253 -7.31 0.26 25.97
N ILE A 254 -7.29 1.50 26.49
CA ILE A 254 -6.78 1.79 27.83
C ILE A 254 -7.63 1.10 28.90
N SER A 255 -8.97 1.11 28.75
CA SER A 255 -9.88 0.44 29.69
C SER A 255 -9.67 -1.08 29.69
N CYS A 256 -9.61 -1.68 28.51
CA CYS A 256 -9.30 -3.10 28.30
C CYS A 256 -7.95 -3.47 28.95
N TYR A 257 -6.88 -2.70 28.67
CA TYR A 257 -5.56 -2.96 29.23
C TYR A 257 -5.54 -2.92 30.76
N ARG A 258 -6.25 -1.96 31.39
CA ARG A 258 -6.38 -1.89 32.85
C ARG A 258 -7.09 -3.11 33.42
N GLU A 259 -8.12 -3.61 32.75
CA GLU A 259 -8.85 -4.79 33.18
C GLU A 259 -7.98 -6.05 33.08
N LEU A 260 -7.31 -6.24 31.95
CA LEU A 260 -6.38 -7.34 31.73
C LEU A 260 -5.26 -7.35 32.78
N PHE A 261 -4.69 -6.18 33.08
CA PHE A 261 -3.60 -6.06 34.06
C PHE A 261 -3.99 -6.49 35.47
N LYS A 262 -5.25 -6.28 35.89
CA LYS A 262 -5.74 -6.77 37.19
C LYS A 262 -5.65 -8.30 37.32
N SER A 263 -5.80 -9.01 36.21
CA SER A 263 -5.76 -10.48 36.16
C SER A 263 -4.38 -11.04 35.80
N ASN A 264 -3.49 -10.20 35.25
CA ASN A 264 -2.15 -10.59 34.81
C ASN A 264 -1.18 -9.41 34.97
N ASN A 265 -0.30 -9.51 35.97
CA ASN A 265 0.69 -8.47 36.28
C ASN A 265 1.90 -8.46 35.34
N SER A 266 1.95 -9.32 34.31
CA SER A 266 3.06 -9.44 33.36
C SER A 266 2.68 -8.94 31.96
N LEU A 267 2.05 -7.76 31.89
CA LEU A 267 1.64 -7.13 30.63
C LEU A 267 2.40 -5.82 30.37
N PHE A 268 2.53 -5.51 29.08
CA PHE A 268 3.06 -4.24 28.58
C PHE A 268 2.23 -3.78 27.37
N LEU A 269 1.90 -2.50 27.30
CA LEU A 269 1.17 -1.92 26.16
C LEU A 269 2.06 -0.96 25.38
N VAL A 270 2.15 -1.18 24.07
CA VAL A 270 2.66 -0.21 23.11
C VAL A 270 1.45 0.45 22.45
N LEU A 271 1.32 1.77 22.61
CA LEU A 271 0.21 2.54 22.05
C LEU A 271 0.74 3.48 20.96
N VAL A 272 0.27 3.28 19.72
CA VAL A 272 0.74 4.01 18.54
C VAL A 272 -0.43 4.75 17.89
N PRO A 273 -0.65 6.04 18.21
CA PRO A 273 -1.64 6.86 17.51
C PRO A 273 -1.34 6.92 16.02
N ARG A 274 -2.39 6.90 15.17
CA ARG A 274 -2.21 7.05 13.71
C ARG A 274 -1.54 8.37 13.31
N HIS A 275 -1.76 9.38 14.15
CA HIS A 275 -1.38 10.77 14.02
C HIS A 275 -0.51 11.15 15.22
N PRO A 276 0.84 11.15 15.10
CA PRO A 276 1.75 11.46 16.22
C PRO A 276 1.49 12.82 16.88
N GLU A 277 0.92 13.77 16.14
CA GLU A 277 0.47 15.07 16.64
C GLU A 277 -0.58 14.96 17.76
N ARG A 278 -1.30 13.83 17.85
CA ARG A 278 -2.26 13.54 18.94
C ARG A 278 -1.61 12.93 20.19
N SER A 279 -0.29 12.72 20.20
CA SER A 279 0.41 12.12 21.35
C SER A 279 0.12 12.84 22.67
N ALA A 280 0.02 14.18 22.68
CA ALA A 280 -0.33 14.94 23.88
C ALA A 280 -1.74 14.63 24.41
N GLU A 281 -2.72 14.48 23.52
CA GLU A 281 -4.10 14.12 23.87
C GLU A 281 -4.15 12.71 24.49
N VAL A 282 -3.42 11.76 23.88
CA VAL A 282 -3.36 10.37 24.34
C VAL A 282 -2.60 10.25 25.65
N ALA A 283 -1.52 11.03 25.84
CA ALA A 283 -0.80 11.13 27.11
C ALA A 283 -1.75 11.56 28.24
N ALA A 284 -2.58 12.59 28.03
CA ALA A 284 -3.56 13.03 29.01
C ALA A 284 -4.63 11.97 29.34
N LEU A 285 -4.94 11.04 28.42
CA LEU A 285 -5.81 9.89 28.70
C LEU A 285 -5.12 8.87 29.62
N LEU A 286 -3.84 8.60 29.39
CA LEU A 286 -3.03 7.69 30.22
C LEU A 286 -2.86 8.25 31.64
N GLU A 287 -2.57 9.55 31.77
CA GLU A 287 -2.46 10.26 33.06
C GLU A 287 -3.75 10.17 33.87
N ARG A 288 -4.90 10.52 33.26
CA ARG A 288 -6.22 10.41 33.90
C ARG A 288 -6.56 8.97 34.28
N SER A 289 -6.00 8.01 33.58
CA SER A 289 -6.18 6.59 33.86
C SER A 289 -5.21 6.05 34.93
N GLY A 290 -4.28 6.88 35.43
CA GLY A 290 -3.29 6.47 36.42
C GLY A 290 -2.31 5.41 35.92
N ILE A 291 -2.08 5.34 34.61
CA ILE A 291 -1.19 4.35 34.00
C ILE A 291 0.18 4.98 33.78
N PRO A 292 1.27 4.40 34.33
CA PRO A 292 2.62 4.90 34.07
C PRO A 292 2.96 4.74 32.59
N PHE A 293 3.50 5.78 31.97
CA PHE A 293 3.90 5.74 30.57
C PHE A 293 5.12 6.62 30.31
N ARG A 294 5.79 6.37 29.17
CA ARG A 294 6.81 7.26 28.61
C ARG A 294 6.60 7.40 27.12
N ARG A 295 6.94 8.55 26.55
CA ARG A 295 6.91 8.74 25.11
C ARG A 295 8.13 8.12 24.44
N ARG A 296 8.00 7.72 23.18
CA ARG A 296 9.08 7.13 22.40
C ARG A 296 10.27 8.10 22.24
N THR A 297 9.99 9.40 22.11
CA THR A 297 11.00 10.47 22.05
C THR A 297 11.75 10.70 23.38
N GLU A 298 11.19 10.27 24.51
CA GLU A 298 11.77 10.45 25.85
C GLU A 298 12.64 9.25 26.29
N LEU A 299 12.67 8.16 25.52
CA LEU A 299 13.41 6.97 25.90
C LEU A 299 14.93 7.20 25.90
N SER A 300 15.54 6.97 27.06
CA SER A 300 16.98 6.73 27.18
C SER A 300 17.27 5.23 27.00
N LYS A 301 18.45 4.88 26.48
CA LYS A 301 18.82 3.47 26.18
C LYS A 301 18.99 2.58 27.42
N THR A 302 18.92 3.14 28.63
CA THR A 302 19.36 2.48 29.87
C THR A 302 18.22 2.18 30.84
N GLU A 303 17.04 2.76 30.67
CA GLU A 303 15.96 2.62 31.66
C GLU A 303 14.87 1.65 31.20
N LEU A 304 14.75 0.54 31.93
CA LEU A 304 13.68 -0.44 31.71
C LEU A 304 12.34 0.06 32.22
N PHE A 305 11.28 -0.27 31.48
CA PHE A 305 9.91 -0.10 31.95
C PHE A 305 9.56 -1.06 33.08
N GLN A 306 8.56 -0.68 33.88
CA GLN A 306 7.94 -1.56 34.86
C GLN A 306 6.73 -2.29 34.26
N PRO A 307 6.36 -3.48 34.76
CA PRO A 307 5.13 -4.15 34.35
C PRO A 307 3.91 -3.23 34.53
N GLY A 308 2.96 -3.29 33.60
CA GLY A 308 1.79 -2.41 33.61
C GLY A 308 2.03 -1.03 32.99
N SER A 309 3.25 -0.69 32.59
CA SER A 309 3.56 0.57 31.92
C SER A 309 3.16 0.58 30.44
N VAL A 310 3.11 1.78 29.86
CA VAL A 310 2.81 2.01 28.45
C VAL A 310 3.97 2.72 27.75
N LEU A 311 4.32 2.25 26.56
CA LEU A 311 5.11 3.02 25.60
C LEU A 311 4.17 3.76 24.66
N LEU A 312 4.13 5.10 24.75
CA LEU A 312 3.40 5.95 23.82
C LEU A 312 4.31 6.33 22.65
N VAL A 313 4.00 5.83 21.45
CA VAL A 313 4.84 6.07 20.27
C VAL A 313 4.40 7.34 19.55
N ASP A 314 5.23 8.37 19.66
CA ASP A 314 5.06 9.70 19.07
C ASP A 314 6.01 9.96 17.87
N THR A 315 6.54 8.88 17.29
CA THR A 315 7.43 8.88 16.12
C THR A 315 6.78 8.16 14.92
N ILE A 316 7.36 8.34 13.73
CA ILE A 316 6.91 7.71 12.48
C ILE A 316 7.98 6.72 12.00
N GLY A 317 7.55 5.62 11.38
CA GLY A 317 8.44 4.74 10.61
C GLY A 317 8.98 3.52 11.37
N GLU A 318 8.56 3.32 12.62
CA GLU A 318 9.03 2.20 13.47
C GLU A 318 8.03 1.03 13.56
N MET A 319 6.89 1.09 12.86
CA MET A 319 5.76 0.16 13.03
C MET A 319 6.14 -1.33 12.89
N MET A 320 6.97 -1.68 11.90
CA MET A 320 7.40 -3.07 11.72
C MET A 320 8.21 -3.61 12.90
N ASN A 321 9.06 -2.76 13.51
CA ASN A 321 9.80 -3.13 14.71
C ASN A 321 8.86 -3.33 15.90
N LEU A 322 7.85 -2.47 16.02
CA LEU A 322 6.85 -2.54 17.08
C LEU A 322 5.99 -3.79 16.97
N TYR A 323 5.62 -4.21 15.76
CA TYR A 323 4.97 -5.51 15.57
C TYR A 323 5.92 -6.67 15.85
N ALA A 324 7.18 -6.60 15.43
CA ALA A 324 8.14 -7.69 15.63
C ALA A 324 8.45 -7.97 17.12
N LEU A 325 8.29 -6.99 18.00
CA LEU A 325 8.43 -7.18 19.45
C LEU A 325 7.12 -7.59 20.16
N SER A 326 5.97 -7.52 19.48
CA SER A 326 4.65 -7.83 20.02
C SER A 326 4.38 -9.31 20.20
N ASP A 327 3.53 -9.63 21.18
CA ASP A 327 2.85 -10.92 21.29
C ASP A 327 1.45 -10.88 20.66
N ILE A 328 0.77 -9.73 20.75
CA ILE A 328 -0.58 -9.49 20.23
C ILE A 328 -0.62 -8.09 19.61
N ALA A 329 -1.29 -7.94 18.47
CA ALA A 329 -1.52 -6.65 17.85
C ALA A 329 -3.01 -6.33 17.81
N PHE A 330 -3.40 -5.11 18.21
CA PHE A 330 -4.67 -4.52 17.81
C PHE A 330 -4.41 -3.50 16.70
N VAL A 331 -5.14 -3.58 15.59
CA VAL A 331 -4.99 -2.66 14.45
C VAL A 331 -6.17 -1.71 14.45
N GLY A 332 -5.89 -0.44 14.74
CA GLY A 332 -6.88 0.61 14.91
C GLY A 332 -7.50 1.13 13.61
N GLY A 333 -8.24 2.22 13.75
CA GLY A 333 -9.16 2.73 12.75
C GLY A 333 -10.32 1.78 12.45
N SER A 334 -10.55 0.80 13.32
CA SER A 334 -11.36 -0.38 13.06
C SER A 334 -12.51 -0.51 14.04
N LEU A 335 -12.41 0.05 15.26
CA LEU A 335 -13.52 0.23 16.21
C LEU A 335 -14.27 1.55 15.99
N VAL A 336 -13.77 2.41 15.11
CA VAL A 336 -14.41 3.66 14.69
C VAL A 336 -14.54 3.69 13.17
N PRO A 337 -15.50 4.43 12.58
CA PRO A 337 -15.77 4.41 11.15
C PRO A 337 -14.74 5.18 10.30
N THR A 338 -13.44 4.91 10.49
CA THR A 338 -12.33 5.50 9.71
C THR A 338 -11.82 4.55 8.61
N GLY A 339 -12.27 3.30 8.60
CA GLY A 339 -12.11 2.35 7.50
C GLY A 339 -10.98 1.34 7.64
N GLY A 340 -10.31 1.31 8.79
CA GLY A 340 -9.30 0.32 9.17
C GLY A 340 -7.89 0.67 8.68
N HIS A 341 -6.91 -0.06 9.21
CA HIS A 341 -5.51 -0.03 8.75
C HIS A 341 -5.00 -1.42 8.35
N ASN A 342 -3.73 -1.49 7.97
CA ASN A 342 -3.12 -2.63 7.32
C ASN A 342 -2.91 -3.84 8.26
N LEU A 343 -3.74 -4.89 8.11
CA LEU A 343 -3.60 -6.13 8.88
C LEU A 343 -2.47 -7.04 8.38
N LEU A 344 -1.87 -6.77 7.20
CA LEU A 344 -0.81 -7.60 6.64
C LEU A 344 0.52 -7.44 7.39
N GLU A 345 0.77 -6.26 7.98
CA GLU A 345 1.99 -5.98 8.73
C GLU A 345 2.16 -6.90 9.95
N PRO A 346 1.21 -6.98 10.91
CA PRO A 346 1.33 -7.92 12.02
C PRO A 346 1.34 -9.39 11.56
N ALA A 347 0.54 -9.73 10.53
CA ALA A 347 0.53 -11.08 9.97
C ALA A 347 1.89 -11.49 9.38
N SER A 348 2.61 -10.55 8.77
CA SER A 348 3.92 -10.79 8.14
C SER A 348 5.04 -11.14 9.12
N VAL A 349 4.88 -10.80 10.39
CA VAL A 349 5.82 -11.14 11.47
C VAL A 349 5.30 -12.25 12.38
N GLY A 350 4.13 -12.83 12.03
CA GLY A 350 3.52 -13.92 12.79
C GLY A 350 2.88 -13.48 14.10
N VAL A 351 2.40 -12.24 14.18
CA VAL A 351 1.68 -11.72 15.34
C VAL A 351 0.17 -11.78 15.07
N PRO A 352 -0.63 -12.39 15.97
CA PRO A 352 -2.08 -12.37 15.84
C PRO A 352 -2.62 -10.95 15.90
N CYS A 353 -3.53 -10.62 14.98
CA CYS A 353 -4.17 -9.32 14.93
C CYS A 353 -5.62 -9.35 15.42
N LEU A 354 -5.99 -8.37 16.22
CA LEU A 354 -7.33 -8.01 16.62
C LEU A 354 -7.72 -6.73 15.88
N PHE A 355 -8.96 -6.63 15.43
CA PHE A 355 -9.46 -5.44 14.73
C PHE A 355 -10.98 -5.34 14.85
N GLY A 356 -11.52 -4.13 14.74
CA GLY A 356 -12.95 -3.88 14.76
C GLY A 356 -13.68 -4.03 13.42
N PRO A 357 -15.01 -3.85 13.38
CA PRO A 357 -15.83 -4.10 12.20
C PRO A 357 -15.64 -3.09 11.07
N HIS A 358 -15.08 -1.91 11.34
CA HIS A 358 -14.97 -0.82 10.38
C HIS A 358 -13.74 -0.96 9.45
N MET A 359 -13.70 -2.02 8.65
CA MET A 359 -12.58 -2.31 7.73
C MET A 359 -12.86 -1.95 6.27
N SER A 360 -13.60 -0.87 5.99
CA SER A 360 -14.03 -0.55 4.60
C SER A 360 -12.86 -0.39 3.61
N ASN A 361 -11.72 0.16 4.06
CA ASN A 361 -10.54 0.37 3.22
C ASN A 361 -9.69 -0.91 3.06
N PHE A 362 -9.89 -1.89 3.94
CA PHE A 362 -9.11 -3.13 4.03
C PHE A 362 -9.99 -4.39 4.03
N ARG A 363 -11.21 -4.30 3.47
CA ARG A 363 -12.25 -5.35 3.57
C ARG A 363 -11.75 -6.71 3.09
N GLU A 364 -11.06 -6.75 1.96
CA GLU A 364 -10.52 -7.99 1.39
C GLU A 364 -9.43 -8.59 2.28
N ILE A 365 -8.59 -7.74 2.85
CA ILE A 365 -7.53 -8.16 3.77
C ILE A 365 -8.14 -8.69 5.08
N ALA A 366 -9.16 -8.01 5.63
CA ALA A 366 -9.88 -8.48 6.82
C ALA A 366 -10.57 -9.84 6.57
N ALA A 367 -11.27 -9.99 5.45
CA ALA A 367 -11.88 -11.26 5.07
C ALA A 367 -10.84 -12.39 4.92
N LEU A 368 -9.67 -12.07 4.36
CA LEU A 368 -8.57 -13.02 4.22
C LEU A 368 -7.99 -13.42 5.58
N VAL A 369 -7.74 -12.46 6.46
CA VAL A 369 -7.26 -12.70 7.83
C VAL A 369 -8.21 -13.63 8.60
N LEU A 370 -9.52 -13.40 8.50
CA LEU A 370 -10.53 -14.26 9.11
C LEU A 370 -10.56 -15.65 8.48
N LYS A 371 -10.51 -15.73 7.14
CA LYS A 371 -10.50 -17.01 6.41
C LYS A 371 -9.32 -17.90 6.81
N TYR A 372 -8.14 -17.32 7.01
CA TYR A 372 -6.96 -18.06 7.45
C TYR A 372 -6.95 -18.31 8.96
N GLY A 373 -7.82 -17.65 9.73
CA GLY A 373 -7.73 -17.61 11.18
C GLY A 373 -6.41 -17.00 11.64
N ALA A 374 -5.93 -15.94 10.97
CA ALA A 374 -4.72 -15.20 11.33
C ALA A 374 -4.98 -14.11 12.38
N GLY A 375 -6.25 -13.78 12.61
CA GLY A 375 -6.69 -12.75 13.55
C GLY A 375 -8.16 -12.90 13.90
N LEU A 376 -8.66 -12.00 14.76
CA LEU A 376 -10.04 -12.00 15.24
C LEU A 376 -10.65 -10.61 15.05
N GLN A 377 -11.90 -10.57 14.61
CA GLN A 377 -12.70 -9.36 14.60
C GLN A 377 -13.42 -9.22 15.95
N VAL A 378 -13.41 -8.02 16.54
CA VAL A 378 -14.06 -7.72 17.82
C VAL A 378 -14.93 -6.47 17.68
N GLU A 379 -16.18 -6.52 18.11
CA GLU A 379 -17.14 -5.44 17.89
C GLU A 379 -17.32 -4.55 19.13
N THR A 380 -17.11 -5.12 20.32
CA THR A 380 -17.34 -4.43 21.59
C THR A 380 -16.07 -4.37 22.44
N PRO A 381 -15.98 -3.40 23.37
CA PRO A 381 -14.88 -3.36 24.35
C PRO A 381 -14.74 -4.65 25.17
N GLN A 382 -15.86 -5.33 25.46
CA GLN A 382 -15.84 -6.61 26.16
C GLN A 382 -15.24 -7.71 25.29
N GLU A 383 -15.66 -7.83 24.03
CA GLU A 383 -15.08 -8.81 23.10
C GLU A 383 -13.58 -8.59 22.87
N LEU A 384 -13.14 -7.33 22.80
CA LEU A 384 -11.72 -7.00 22.74
C LEU A 384 -10.97 -7.53 23.96
N THR A 385 -11.53 -7.32 25.16
CA THR A 385 -10.95 -7.76 26.43
C THR A 385 -10.90 -9.28 26.50
N ASP A 386 -12.00 -9.97 26.18
CA ASP A 386 -12.10 -11.43 26.18
C ASP A 386 -11.12 -12.07 25.17
N ALA A 387 -11.03 -11.50 23.96
CA ALA A 387 -10.11 -11.96 22.94
C ALA A 387 -8.65 -11.78 23.36
N CYS A 388 -8.30 -10.62 23.93
CA CYS A 388 -6.97 -10.39 24.49
C CYS A 388 -6.66 -11.38 25.61
N GLN A 389 -7.57 -11.55 26.57
CA GLN A 389 -7.40 -12.46 27.70
C GLN A 389 -7.16 -13.90 27.23
N ASN A 390 -7.90 -14.36 26.21
CA ASN A 390 -7.74 -15.67 25.61
C ASN A 390 -6.34 -15.83 24.99
N LEU A 391 -5.90 -14.84 24.20
CA LEU A 391 -4.58 -14.87 23.56
C LEU A 391 -3.43 -14.74 24.55
N ILE A 392 -3.60 -14.01 25.65
CA ILE A 392 -2.63 -13.87 26.73
C ILE A 392 -2.44 -15.21 27.44
N THR A 393 -3.54 -15.82 27.88
CA THR A 393 -3.54 -17.05 28.68
C THR A 393 -3.28 -18.32 27.86
N ASN A 394 -3.55 -18.30 26.56
CA ASN A 394 -3.38 -19.46 25.67
C ASN A 394 -2.29 -19.21 24.62
N SER A 395 -1.04 -19.51 24.98
CA SER A 395 0.12 -19.38 24.10
C SER A 395 0.02 -20.27 22.85
N ALA A 396 -0.65 -21.42 22.92
CA ALA A 396 -0.86 -22.29 21.77
C ALA A 396 -1.77 -21.66 20.72
N ARG A 397 -2.88 -21.03 21.14
CA ARG A 397 -3.76 -20.25 20.26
C ARG A 397 -3.04 -19.04 19.68
N ARG A 398 -2.29 -18.30 20.51
CA ARG A 398 -1.48 -17.16 20.06
C ARG A 398 -0.52 -17.56 18.92
N ARG A 399 0.23 -18.65 19.10
CA ARG A 399 1.14 -19.21 18.09
C ARG A 399 0.40 -19.75 16.86
N LEU A 400 -0.79 -20.32 17.02
CA LEU A 400 -1.60 -20.81 15.90
C LEU A 400 -2.01 -19.66 14.97
N HIS A 401 -2.59 -18.60 15.52
CA HIS A 401 -2.96 -17.42 14.74
C HIS A 401 -1.75 -16.77 14.06
N GLY A 402 -0.61 -16.66 14.78
CA GLY A 402 0.64 -16.17 14.21
C GLY A 402 1.13 -16.99 13.01
N ARG A 403 1.15 -18.32 13.13
CA ARG A 403 1.51 -19.23 12.02
C ARG A 403 0.54 -19.12 10.85
N ASN A 404 -0.76 -18.97 11.13
CA ASN A 404 -1.77 -18.76 10.10
C ASN A 404 -1.55 -17.44 9.36
N GLY A 405 -1.12 -16.39 10.04
CA GLY A 405 -0.70 -15.12 9.43
C GLY A 405 0.48 -15.30 8.48
N LEU A 406 1.53 -15.99 8.91
CA LEU A 406 2.68 -16.29 8.05
C LEU A 406 2.28 -17.17 6.84
N LYS A 407 1.44 -18.17 7.06
CA LYS A 407 0.90 -19.00 5.97
C LYS A 407 0.08 -18.18 4.98
N MET A 408 -0.77 -17.28 5.46
CA MET A 408 -1.53 -16.35 4.63
C MET A 408 -0.60 -15.51 3.75
N MET A 409 0.49 -14.97 4.33
CA MET A 409 1.47 -14.19 3.56
C MET A 409 2.19 -15.07 2.52
N ALA A 410 2.58 -16.29 2.88
CA ALA A 410 3.23 -17.21 1.95
C ALA A 410 2.33 -17.63 0.78
N ASP A 411 1.06 -17.97 1.06
CA ASP A 411 0.11 -18.45 0.05
C ASP A 411 -0.34 -17.34 -0.92
N ASN A 412 -0.31 -16.07 -0.49
CA ASN A 412 -0.77 -14.92 -1.29
C ASN A 412 0.37 -14.04 -1.84
N GLY A 413 1.60 -14.23 -1.36
CA GLY A 413 2.79 -13.53 -1.83
C GLY A 413 3.37 -14.09 -3.13
N GLY A 414 4.56 -13.60 -3.47
CA GLY A 414 5.31 -13.94 -4.68
C GLY A 414 4.85 -13.21 -5.94
N ALA A 415 3.92 -12.24 -5.85
CA ALA A 415 3.44 -11.53 -7.03
C ALA A 415 4.55 -10.68 -7.67
N THR A 416 5.47 -10.13 -6.89
CA THR A 416 6.57 -9.28 -7.34
C THR A 416 7.53 -10.08 -8.19
N GLY A 417 7.94 -11.27 -7.74
CA GLY A 417 8.80 -12.16 -8.53
C GLY A 417 8.14 -12.54 -9.86
N ARG A 418 6.88 -12.96 -9.82
CA ARG A 418 6.11 -13.28 -11.03
C ARG A 418 5.96 -12.08 -11.99
N HIS A 419 5.79 -10.85 -11.49
CA HIS A 419 5.79 -9.65 -12.32
C HIS A 419 7.17 -9.39 -12.93
N MET A 420 8.25 -9.57 -12.15
CA MET A 420 9.62 -9.44 -12.64
C MET A 420 9.91 -10.44 -13.76
N ASP A 421 9.48 -11.70 -13.64
CA ASP A 421 9.64 -12.71 -14.69
C ASP A 421 9.01 -12.25 -16.00
N ILE A 422 7.80 -11.69 -15.95
CA ILE A 422 7.12 -11.16 -17.14
C ILE A 422 7.82 -9.92 -17.70
N ILE A 423 8.21 -8.97 -16.85
CA ILE A 423 8.84 -7.71 -17.28
C ILE A 423 10.22 -7.99 -17.87
N SER A 424 11.00 -8.91 -17.29
CA SER A 424 12.35 -9.27 -17.73
C SER A 424 12.41 -9.79 -19.16
N ALA A 425 11.33 -10.42 -19.66
CA ALA A 425 11.24 -10.86 -21.04
C ALA A 425 11.22 -9.70 -22.07
N TYR A 426 11.15 -8.45 -21.60
CA TYR A 426 11.10 -7.23 -22.41
C TYR A 426 12.22 -6.24 -22.10
N LEU A 427 13.13 -6.56 -21.18
CA LEU A 427 14.31 -5.76 -20.82
C LEU A 427 15.55 -6.35 -21.48
#